data_AF-T1AGX0-F1
#
_entry.id   AF-T1AGX0-F1
#
_cell.length_a   1.000
_cell.length_b   1.000
_cell.length_c   1.000
_cell.angle_alpha   90.00
_cell.angle_beta   90.00
_cell.angle_gamma   90.00
#
_symmetry.space_group_name_H-M   'P 1'
#
loop_
_entity.id
_entity.type
_entity.pdbx_description
1 polymer ?
#
loop_
_entity_poly.entity_id
_entity_poly.type
_entity_poly.pdbx_seq_one_letter_code
_entity_poly.pdbx_strand_id
1 'polypeptide(L)'
;MYPHLARWLGFIPFFGPPSGSGYGLLTAGIVLALMCVPLIAANLREAIESTPQELREAGLAVGATRFEVVRKIVLPRLRLPLIGVSTLALGRALGETMAVLMISGNALNILPQNIYSPISTMASFMVSQLDSALQDPTNMAIYGIAEIGLALLLLSLLVNALARLLVPRSLGA
;
A
#
# COMPACT_ATOMS: atom_id res chain seq x y z
N MET A 1 -8.95 -19.15 -4.80
CA MET A 1 -8.19 -18.24 -5.69
C MET A 1 -6.96 -18.92 -6.29
N TYR A 2 -6.08 -19.51 -5.48
CA TYR A 2 -4.87 -20.22 -5.89
C TYR A 2 -5.01 -21.28 -7.01
N PRO A 3 -6.01 -22.18 -7.03
CA PRO A 3 -6.07 -23.25 -8.04
C PRO A 3 -6.49 -22.78 -9.44
N HIS A 4 -7.18 -21.64 -9.57
CA HIS A 4 -7.60 -21.12 -10.87
C HIS A 4 -6.51 -20.27 -11.54
N LEU A 5 -5.70 -19.55 -10.75
CA LEU A 5 -4.62 -18.70 -11.28
C LEU A 5 -3.41 -19.54 -11.74
N ALA A 6 -3.06 -20.59 -10.98
CA ALA A 6 -2.00 -21.52 -11.36
C ALA A 6 -2.30 -22.31 -12.66
N ARG A 7 -3.58 -22.54 -12.97
CA ARG A 7 -3.99 -23.25 -14.19
C ARG A 7 -3.77 -22.45 -15.48
N TRP A 8 -3.79 -21.11 -15.40
CA TRP A 8 -3.63 -20.21 -16.55
C TRP A 8 -2.27 -19.52 -16.60
N LEU A 9 -1.61 -19.30 -15.46
CA LEU A 9 -0.32 -18.59 -15.35
C LEU A 9 0.86 -19.45 -14.83
N GLY A 10 0.67 -20.76 -14.62
CA GLY A 10 1.72 -21.67 -14.11
C GLY A 10 2.92 -21.88 -15.05
N PHE A 11 2.95 -21.22 -16.21
CA PHE A 11 4.09 -21.19 -17.13
C PHE A 11 5.23 -20.27 -16.64
N ILE A 12 4.97 -19.35 -15.71
CA ILE A 12 5.97 -18.40 -15.20
C ILE A 12 6.50 -18.92 -13.84
N PRO A 13 7.83 -19.00 -13.62
CA PRO A 13 8.40 -19.54 -12.38
C PRO A 13 7.95 -18.81 -11.11
N PHE A 14 7.53 -17.55 -11.22
CA PHE A 14 7.00 -16.74 -10.10
C PHE A 14 5.57 -17.16 -9.65
N PHE A 15 4.83 -17.86 -10.52
CA PHE A 15 3.49 -18.43 -10.30
C PHE A 15 3.56 -19.97 -10.13
N GLY A 16 4.67 -20.47 -9.59
CA GLY A 16 4.91 -21.89 -9.30
C GLY A 16 3.83 -22.52 -8.42
N PRO A 17 3.90 -23.85 -8.17
CA PRO A 17 2.78 -24.64 -7.69
C PRO A 17 2.15 -24.05 -6.41
N PRO A 18 0.82 -23.95 -6.36
CA PRO A 18 0.12 -23.28 -5.28
C PRO A 18 0.39 -23.98 -3.95
N SER A 19 0.98 -23.27 -2.99
CA SER A 19 0.92 -23.64 -1.58
C SER A 19 -0.55 -23.60 -1.17
N GLY A 20 -1.13 -24.76 -0.86
CA GLY A 20 -2.55 -24.93 -0.53
C GLY A 20 -3.03 -24.24 0.75
N SER A 21 -2.26 -23.30 1.30
CA SER A 21 -2.48 -22.68 2.61
C SER A 21 -3.45 -21.51 2.59
N GLY A 22 -3.78 -20.89 1.45
CA GLY A 22 -4.65 -19.70 1.37
C GLY A 22 -4.01 -18.40 1.91
N TYR A 23 -3.05 -18.52 2.82
CA TYR A 23 -2.17 -17.46 3.30
C TYR A 23 -0.96 -17.28 2.36
N GLY A 24 -0.59 -16.03 2.08
CA GLY A 24 0.52 -15.71 1.18
C GLY A 24 0.58 -14.24 0.79
N LEU A 25 1.67 -13.86 0.11
CA LEU A 25 1.92 -12.49 -0.34
C LEU A 25 0.78 -11.96 -1.23
N LEU A 26 0.21 -12.80 -2.12
CA LEU A 26 -0.89 -12.38 -2.99
C LEU A 26 -2.16 -12.03 -2.23
N THR A 27 -2.56 -12.85 -1.26
CA THR A 27 -3.79 -12.61 -0.50
C THR A 27 -3.63 -11.41 0.43
N ALA A 28 -2.47 -11.24 1.06
CA ALA A 28 -2.15 -10.04 1.83
C ALA A 28 -2.20 -8.77 0.94
N GLY A 29 -1.59 -8.82 -0.25
CA GLY A 29 -1.60 -7.69 -1.19
C GLY A 29 -3.00 -7.30 -1.68
N ILE A 30 -3.87 -8.28 -1.97
CA ILE A 30 -5.25 -8.02 -2.40
C ILE A 30 -6.06 -7.36 -1.29
N VAL A 31 -5.92 -7.82 -0.04
CA VAL A 31 -6.63 -7.22 1.10
C VAL A 31 -6.14 -5.79 1.35
N LEU A 32 -4.84 -5.56 1.30
CA LEU A 32 -4.26 -4.21 1.39
C LEU A 32 -4.78 -3.30 0.27
N ALA A 33 -4.84 -3.80 -0.96
CA ALA A 33 -5.35 -3.05 -2.10
C ALA A 33 -6.83 -2.68 -1.89
N LEU A 34 -7.66 -3.64 -1.49
CA LEU A 34 -9.09 -3.40 -1.23
C LEU A 34 -9.30 -2.35 -0.12
N MET A 35 -8.38 -2.25 0.83
CA MET A 35 -8.44 -1.25 1.89
C MET A 35 -7.91 0.14 1.46
N CYS A 36 -6.88 0.19 0.62
CA CYS A 36 -6.30 1.46 0.14
C CYS A 36 -7.15 2.12 -0.95
N VAL A 37 -7.83 1.35 -1.79
CA VAL A 37 -8.70 1.86 -2.88
C VAL A 37 -9.77 2.84 -2.37
N PRO A 38 -10.60 2.53 -1.35
CA PRO A 38 -11.62 3.45 -0.86
C PRO A 38 -11.01 4.72 -0.25
N LEU A 39 -9.84 4.60 0.40
CA LEU A 39 -9.12 5.77 0.92
C LEU A 39 -8.69 6.70 -0.22
N ILE A 40 -8.07 6.16 -1.27
CA ILE A 40 -7.62 6.95 -2.41
C ILE A 40 -8.83 7.59 -3.12
N ALA A 41 -9.90 6.82 -3.33
CA ALA A 41 -11.10 7.30 -4.00
C ALA A 41 -11.79 8.45 -3.24
N ALA A 42 -11.91 8.34 -1.91
CA ALA A 42 -12.51 9.39 -1.08
C ALA A 42 -11.72 10.70 -1.16
N ASN A 43 -10.40 10.65 -0.97
CA ASN A 43 -9.54 11.83 -1.03
C ASN A 43 -9.48 12.44 -2.45
N LEU A 44 -9.46 11.59 -3.49
CA LEU A 44 -9.44 12.07 -4.87
C LEU A 44 -10.78 12.72 -5.26
N ARG A 45 -11.91 12.25 -4.72
CA ARG A 45 -13.23 12.85 -4.94
C ARG A 45 -13.26 14.30 -4.48
N GLU A 46 -12.73 14.59 -3.29
CA GLU A 46 -12.61 15.95 -2.76
C GLU A 46 -11.72 16.83 -3.65
N ALA A 47 -10.59 16.29 -4.13
CA ALA A 47 -9.72 17.01 -5.05
C ALA A 47 -10.42 17.31 -6.40
N ILE A 48 -11.22 16.38 -6.93
CA ILE A 48 -12.01 16.61 -8.15
C ILE A 48 -13.06 17.72 -7.91
N GLU A 49 -13.75 17.71 -6.77
CA GLU A 49 -14.75 18.72 -6.42
C GLU A 49 -14.15 20.12 -6.26
N SER A 50 -12.87 20.22 -5.87
CA SER A 50 -12.15 21.50 -5.82
C SER A 50 -11.83 22.10 -7.21
N THR A 51 -12.01 21.34 -8.30
CA THR A 51 -11.74 21.84 -9.66
C THR A 51 -12.88 22.77 -10.12
N PRO A 52 -12.59 24.00 -10.59
CA PRO A 52 -13.62 24.94 -11.05
C PRO A 52 -14.57 24.32 -12.07
N GLN A 53 -15.88 24.47 -11.84
CA GLN A 53 -16.92 23.93 -12.73
C GLN A 53 -16.85 24.55 -14.13
N GLU A 54 -16.47 25.82 -14.23
CA GLU A 54 -16.28 26.57 -15.48
C GLU A 54 -15.35 25.84 -16.48
N LEU A 55 -14.26 25.23 -15.99
CA LEU A 55 -13.31 24.49 -16.84
C LEU A 55 -13.92 23.23 -17.43
N ARG A 56 -14.80 22.57 -16.67
CA ARG A 56 -15.51 21.38 -17.13
C ARG A 56 -16.59 21.75 -18.14
N GLU A 57 -17.31 22.84 -17.90
CA GLU A 57 -18.35 23.35 -18.79
C GLU A 57 -17.78 23.88 -20.10
N ALA A 58 -16.64 24.58 -20.06
CA ALA A 58 -15.91 25.01 -21.25
C ALA A 58 -15.48 23.81 -22.12
N GLY A 59 -14.99 22.73 -21.50
CA GLY A 59 -14.65 21.50 -22.22
C GLY A 59 -15.86 20.87 -22.92
N LEU A 60 -17.01 20.82 -22.23
CA LEU A 60 -18.26 20.32 -22.80
C LEU A 60 -18.80 21.24 -23.91
N ALA A 61 -18.64 22.56 -23.77
CA ALA A 61 -19.11 23.55 -24.75
C ALA A 61 -18.37 23.49 -26.10
N VAL A 62 -17.10 23.04 -26.09
CA VAL A 62 -16.31 22.80 -27.31
C VAL A 62 -16.66 21.44 -27.97
N GLY A 63 -17.64 20.71 -27.42
CA GLY A 63 -18.09 19.42 -27.94
C GLY A 63 -17.27 18.23 -27.44
N ALA A 64 -16.42 18.40 -26.42
CA ALA A 64 -15.69 17.29 -25.84
C ALA A 64 -16.62 16.36 -25.03
N THR A 65 -16.35 15.06 -25.08
CA THR A 65 -17.12 14.09 -24.28
C THR A 65 -16.76 14.18 -22.79
N ARG A 66 -17.65 13.71 -21.91
CA ARG A 66 -17.39 13.65 -20.45
C ARG A 66 -16.08 12.92 -20.12
N PHE A 67 -15.76 11.85 -20.86
CA PHE A 67 -14.51 11.11 -20.68
C PHE A 67 -13.29 11.92 -21.11
N GLU A 68 -13.38 12.68 -22.21
CA GLU A 68 -12.31 13.56 -22.65
C GLU A 68 -12.06 14.72 -21.71
N VAL A 69 -13.12 15.33 -21.16
CA VAL A 69 -12.99 16.38 -20.14
C VAL A 69 -12.27 15.84 -18.90
N VAL A 70 -12.64 14.65 -18.42
CA VAL A 70 -11.94 14.03 -17.29
C VAL A 70 -10.49 13.75 -17.63
N ARG A 71 -10.21 13.12 -18.77
CA ARG A 71 -8.85 12.68 -19.14
C ARG A 71 -7.91 13.84 -19.51
N LYS A 72 -8.39 14.84 -20.23
CA LYS A 72 -7.57 15.93 -20.80
C LYS A 72 -7.55 17.21 -19.93
N ILE A 73 -8.57 17.44 -19.10
CA ILE A 73 -8.68 18.68 -18.30
C ILE A 73 -8.51 18.37 -16.81
N VAL A 74 -9.30 17.43 -16.28
CA VAL A 74 -9.33 17.15 -14.82
C VAL A 74 -8.10 16.37 -14.37
N LEU A 75 -7.76 15.25 -15.04
CA LEU A 75 -6.65 14.37 -14.66
C LEU A 75 -5.29 15.08 -14.60
N PRO A 76 -4.91 15.94 -15.59
CA PRO A 76 -3.64 16.64 -15.55
C PRO A 76 -3.52 17.64 -14.40
N ARG A 77 -4.64 18.28 -14.03
CA ARG A 77 -4.71 19.24 -12.93
C ARG A 77 -4.62 18.55 -11.56
N LEU A 78 -5.08 17.30 -11.48
CA LEU A 78 -5.04 16.49 -10.27
C LEU A 78 -3.75 15.67 -10.08
N ARG A 79 -2.73 15.83 -10.94
CA ARG A 79 -1.47 15.06 -10.84
C ARG A 79 -0.79 15.22 -9.48
N LEU A 80 -0.77 16.42 -8.92
CA LEU A 80 -0.17 16.69 -7.62
C LEU A 80 -0.98 16.05 -6.47
N PRO A 81 -2.31 16.26 -6.37
CA PRO A 81 -3.17 15.53 -5.42
C PRO A 81 -3.05 14.02 -5.54
N LEU A 82 -3.00 13.48 -6.76
CA LEU A 82 -2.86 12.03 -7.01
C LEU A 82 -1.57 11.47 -6.39
N ILE A 83 -0.44 12.16 -6.55
CA ILE A 83 0.84 11.76 -5.95
C ILE A 83 0.74 11.81 -4.43
N GLY A 84 0.19 12.89 -3.86
CA GLY A 84 0.03 13.04 -2.41
C GLY A 84 -0.85 11.96 -1.79
N VAL A 85 -2.03 11.71 -2.38
CA VAL A 85 -2.97 10.68 -1.92
C VAL A 85 -2.38 9.27 -2.08
N SER A 86 -1.65 9.00 -3.17
CA SER A 86 -0.97 7.71 -3.36
C SER A 86 0.10 7.45 -2.30
N THR A 87 0.86 8.48 -1.92
CA THR A 87 1.86 8.36 -0.85
C THR A 87 1.19 8.16 0.51
N LEU A 88 0.10 8.90 0.80
CA LEU A 88 -0.66 8.71 2.02
C LEU A 88 -1.17 7.27 2.14
N ALA A 89 -1.70 6.72 1.04
CA ALA A 89 -2.15 5.34 0.99
C ALA A 89 -1.00 4.32 1.17
N LEU A 90 0.18 4.59 0.62
CA LEU A 90 1.38 3.77 0.86
C LEU A 90 1.81 3.81 2.33
N GLY A 91 1.87 4.99 2.94
CA GLY A 91 2.18 5.15 4.36
C GLY A 91 1.18 4.42 5.25
N ARG A 92 -0.11 4.45 4.90
CA ARG A 92 -1.13 3.66 5.58
C ARG A 92 -0.91 2.16 5.38
N ALA A 93 -0.67 1.70 4.15
CA ALA A 93 -0.43 0.29 3.86
C ALA A 93 0.77 -0.27 4.63
N LEU A 94 1.84 0.51 4.80
CA LEU A 94 2.99 0.15 5.65
C LEU A 94 2.60 -0.01 7.13
N GLY A 95 1.62 0.78 7.59
CA GLY A 95 1.06 0.74 8.93
C GLY A 95 -0.08 -0.27 9.14
N GLU A 96 -0.54 -0.98 8.11
CA GLU A 96 -1.54 -2.04 8.24
C GLU A 96 -0.89 -3.33 8.76
N THR A 97 -0.54 -3.32 10.04
CA THR A 97 0.24 -4.37 10.70
C THR A 97 -0.61 -5.59 11.06
N MET A 98 -1.84 -5.36 11.53
CA MET A 98 -2.75 -6.42 11.97
C MET A 98 -3.35 -7.20 10.81
N ALA A 99 -3.77 -6.52 9.75
CA ALA A 99 -4.32 -7.17 8.56
C ALA A 99 -3.27 -8.11 7.93
N VAL A 100 -2.04 -7.64 7.78
CA VAL A 100 -0.96 -8.43 7.20
C VAL A 100 -0.56 -9.57 8.13
N LEU A 101 -0.48 -9.37 9.44
CA LEU A 101 -0.19 -10.45 10.38
C LEU A 101 -1.19 -11.62 10.26
N MET A 102 -2.49 -11.33 10.19
CA MET A 102 -3.53 -12.36 10.13
C MET A 102 -3.56 -13.14 8.81
N ILE A 103 -3.14 -12.54 7.70
CA ILE A 103 -3.33 -13.09 6.34
C ILE A 103 -2.02 -13.59 5.72
N SER A 104 -0.88 -13.11 6.21
CA SER A 104 0.43 -13.40 5.62
C SER A 104 1.02 -14.75 6.04
N GLY A 105 0.44 -15.41 7.05
CA GLY A 105 0.84 -16.74 7.51
C GLY A 105 2.13 -16.81 8.33
N ASN A 106 2.73 -15.66 8.67
CA ASN A 106 3.89 -15.49 9.56
C ASN A 106 5.04 -16.50 9.29
N ALA A 107 5.54 -16.56 8.05
CA ALA A 107 6.75 -17.34 7.78
C ALA A 107 7.99 -16.58 8.29
N LEU A 108 8.61 -17.13 9.33
CA LEU A 108 9.91 -16.66 9.82
C LEU A 108 11.03 -17.34 9.03
N ASN A 109 11.98 -16.53 8.53
CA ASN A 109 13.24 -17.01 7.94
C ASN A 109 13.10 -17.82 6.64
N ILE A 110 12.01 -17.63 5.88
CA ILE A 110 11.82 -18.24 4.55
C ILE A 110 11.87 -17.14 3.49
N LEU A 111 12.85 -17.23 2.59
CA LEU A 111 12.87 -16.38 1.39
C LEU A 111 11.71 -16.79 0.48
N PRO A 112 10.88 -15.82 0.02
CA PRO A 112 9.75 -16.13 -0.83
C PRO A 112 10.23 -16.70 -2.16
N GLN A 113 9.96 -17.99 -2.39
CA GLN A 113 10.30 -18.67 -3.65
C GLN A 113 9.25 -18.40 -4.74
N ASN A 114 8.01 -18.01 -4.35
CA ASN A 114 6.87 -17.81 -5.24
C ASN A 114 5.94 -16.71 -4.69
N ILE A 115 5.05 -16.13 -5.51
CA ILE A 115 4.02 -15.16 -5.05
C ILE A 115 3.07 -15.74 -3.99
N TYR A 116 2.98 -17.07 -3.92
CA TYR A 116 2.11 -17.78 -2.99
C TYR A 116 2.77 -18.09 -1.64
N SER A 117 4.08 -17.82 -1.49
CA SER A 117 4.75 -18.09 -0.21
C SER A 117 4.26 -17.13 0.87
N PRO A 118 4.16 -17.60 2.13
CA PRO A 118 3.94 -16.72 3.25
C PRO A 118 5.12 -15.76 3.42
N ILE A 119 4.85 -14.56 3.90
CA ILE A 119 5.85 -13.52 4.18
C ILE A 119 5.66 -13.00 5.60
N SER A 120 6.64 -12.33 6.16
CA SER A 120 6.48 -11.54 7.38
C SER A 120 7.00 -10.15 7.13
N THR A 121 6.20 -9.14 7.47
CA THR A 121 6.67 -7.75 7.50
C THR A 121 7.37 -7.49 8.83
N MET A 122 8.25 -6.48 8.87
CA MET A 122 8.90 -6.08 10.12
C MET A 122 7.86 -5.77 11.22
N ALA A 123 6.69 -5.25 10.84
CA ALA A 123 5.62 -4.97 11.77
C ALA A 123 4.86 -6.22 12.25
N SER A 124 4.56 -7.17 11.37
CA SER A 124 3.97 -8.44 11.80
C SER A 124 4.93 -9.24 12.69
N PHE A 125 6.23 -9.16 12.42
CA PHE A 125 7.27 -9.78 13.25
C PHE A 125 7.30 -9.19 14.66
N MET A 126 7.24 -7.87 14.82
CA MET A 126 7.20 -7.24 16.13
C MET A 126 5.99 -7.73 16.94
N VAL A 127 4.80 -7.79 16.33
CA VAL A 127 3.58 -8.23 17.02
C VAL A 127 3.63 -9.72 17.37
N SER A 128 4.13 -10.57 16.48
CA SER A 128 4.23 -12.01 16.77
C SER A 128 5.23 -12.34 17.87
N GLN A 129 6.30 -11.54 18.01
CA GLN A 129 7.31 -11.73 19.04
C GLN A 129 7.03 -10.95 20.33
N LEU A 130 6.04 -10.06 20.35
CA LEU A 130 5.78 -9.17 21.48
C LEU A 130 5.43 -9.95 22.75
N ASP A 131 4.57 -10.96 22.66
CA ASP A 131 4.16 -11.76 23.81
C ASP A 131 5.34 -12.55 24.40
N SER A 132 6.15 -13.17 23.52
CA SER A 132 7.37 -13.86 23.94
C SER A 132 8.42 -12.92 24.54
N ALA A 133 8.52 -11.68 24.05
CA ALA A 133 9.47 -10.69 24.56
C ALA A 133 9.08 -10.16 25.95
N LEU A 134 7.78 -10.08 26.26
CA LEU A 134 7.29 -9.62 27.57
C LEU A 134 7.49 -10.66 28.69
N GLN A 135 7.65 -11.93 28.33
CA GLN A 135 7.84 -13.03 29.28
C GLN A 135 9.32 -13.37 29.53
N ASP A 136 10.25 -12.74 28.79
CA ASP A 136 11.68 -13.01 28.87
C ASP A 136 12.36 -12.24 30.03
N PRO A 137 12.94 -12.93 31.04
CA PRO A 137 13.61 -12.30 32.18
C PRO A 137 14.84 -11.46 31.80
N THR A 138 15.45 -11.73 30.64
CA THR A 138 16.69 -11.08 30.23
C THR A 138 16.51 -9.74 29.53
N ASN A 139 15.26 -9.33 29.22
CA ASN A 139 14.91 -8.11 28.47
C ASN A 139 15.58 -7.96 27.09
N MET A 140 16.43 -8.90 26.65
CA MET A 140 17.14 -8.82 25.37
C MET A 140 16.18 -8.79 24.19
N ALA A 141 15.11 -9.58 24.26
CA ALA A 141 14.07 -9.60 23.25
C ALA A 141 13.41 -8.21 23.09
N ILE A 142 13.14 -7.50 24.20
CA ILE A 142 12.51 -6.17 24.21
C ILE A 142 13.41 -5.13 23.52
N TYR A 143 14.73 -5.17 23.76
CA TYR A 143 15.65 -4.28 23.06
C TYR A 143 15.68 -4.58 21.55
N GLY A 144 15.64 -5.85 21.14
CA GLY A 144 15.60 -6.24 19.73
C GLY A 144 14.33 -5.76 19.00
N ILE A 145 13.14 -5.94 19.58
CA ILE A 145 11.90 -5.40 18.98
C ILE A 145 11.86 -3.87 19.01
N ALA A 146 12.47 -3.21 20.01
CA ALA A 146 12.58 -1.76 20.05
C ALA A 146 13.47 -1.21 18.92
N GLU A 147 14.58 -1.90 18.59
CA GLU A 147 15.44 -1.55 17.45
C GLU A 147 14.71 -1.69 16.12
N ILE A 148 13.95 -2.78 15.93
CA ILE A 148 13.13 -2.99 14.73
C ILE A 148 12.06 -1.91 14.62
N GLY A 149 11.43 -1.53 15.73
CA GLY A 149 10.45 -0.45 15.79
C GLY A 149 11.06 0.91 15.42
N LEU A 150 12.26 1.21 15.94
CA LEU A 150 13.01 2.41 15.58
C LEU A 150 13.37 2.44 14.09
N ALA A 151 13.85 1.31 13.54
CA ALA A 151 14.18 1.18 12.12
C ALA A 151 12.95 1.41 11.24
N LEU A 152 11.80 0.86 11.61
CA LEU A 152 10.53 1.08 10.92
C LEU A 152 10.04 2.52 11.01
N LEU A 153 10.18 3.16 12.17
CA LEU A 153 9.85 4.57 12.36
C LEU A 153 10.70 5.44 11.43
N LEU A 154 12.02 5.21 11.39
CA LEU A 154 12.93 5.93 10.51
C LEU A 154 12.59 5.71 9.04
N LEU A 155 12.29 4.48 8.64
CA LEU A 155 11.89 4.16 7.27
C LEU A 155 10.58 4.88 6.88
N SER A 156 9.57 4.86 7.75
CA SER A 156 8.30 5.58 7.52
C SER A 156 8.50 7.09 7.45
N LEU A 157 9.32 7.66 8.34
CA LEU A 157 9.68 9.08 8.30
C LEU A 157 10.40 9.45 7.02
N LEU A 158 11.37 8.64 6.58
CA LEU A 158 12.11 8.87 5.34
C LEU A 158 11.18 8.85 4.12
N VAL A 159 10.31 7.83 4.00
CA VAL A 159 9.34 7.73 2.90
C VAL A 159 8.41 8.94 2.89
N ASN A 160 7.85 9.32 4.04
CA ASN A 160 6.96 10.47 4.14
C ASN A 160 7.67 11.81 3.91
N ALA A 161 8.93 11.94 4.32
CA ALA A 161 9.75 13.12 4.10
C ALA A 161 10.10 13.27 2.61
N LEU A 162 10.56 12.20 1.96
CA LEU A 162 10.86 12.19 0.53
C LEU A 162 9.63 12.53 -0.29
N ALA A 163 8.46 11.98 0.08
CA ALA A 163 7.22 12.31 -0.61
C ALA A 163 6.83 13.79 -0.47
N ARG A 164 7.01 14.38 0.71
CA ARG A 164 6.81 15.83 0.90
C ARG A 164 7.80 16.67 0.11
N LEU A 165 9.04 16.21 -0.05
CA LEU A 165 10.08 16.93 -0.81
C LEU A 165 9.85 16.83 -2.33
N LEU A 166 9.33 15.68 -2.81
CA LEU A 166 9.02 15.45 -4.22
C LEU A 166 7.77 16.18 -4.70
N VAL A 167 6.88 16.62 -3.79
CA VAL A 167 5.78 17.51 -4.14
C VAL A 167 6.32 18.94 -4.24
N PRO A 168 6.48 19.51 -5.45
CA PRO A 168 6.96 20.88 -5.59
C PRO A 168 6.01 21.85 -4.87
N ARG A 169 6.59 22.75 -4.08
CA ARG A 169 5.90 23.79 -3.28
C ARG A 169 5.15 24.85 -4.10
N SER A 170 4.90 24.64 -5.41
CA SER A 170 4.44 25.69 -6.32
C SER A 170 2.95 26.04 -6.22
N LEU A 171 2.36 25.97 -5.02
CA LEU A 171 1.00 26.42 -4.72
C LEU A 171 0.97 27.19 -3.38
N GLY A 172 1.89 28.15 -3.30
CA GLY A 172 1.92 29.20 -2.29
C GLY A 172 2.26 30.53 -2.95
N ALA A 173 1.47 30.95 -3.94
CA ALA A 173 1.38 32.30 -4.47
C ALA A 173 0.08 32.43 -5.28
#